data_AF-A0A1S3UZU4-F1
#
_entry.id   AF-A0A1S3UZU4-F1
#
_cell.length_a   1.000
_cell.length_b   1.000
_cell.length_c   1.000
_cell.angle_alpha   90.00
_cell.angle_beta   90.00
_cell.angle_gamma   90.00
#
_symmetry.space_group_name_H-M   'P 1'
#
loop_
_entity.id
_entity.type
_entity.pdbx_description
1 polymer ?
#
loop_
_entity_poly.entity_id
_entity_poly.type
_entity_poly.pdbx_seq_one_letter_code
_entity_poly.pdbx_strand_id
1 'polypeptide(L)'
;MAADGTEQHVTLKLMVMKGKKKVVIAEAGKEFVDILFSFLTLPLGTIARLVREESKVEPPELALLRSLHQSVENLDNGYLCTDACREMLLRPRNSMEAYCRRLKLNIDDTEPTEYFVCNNLIYCSYTSPVLLSSFKNKQCRCGRMLAKPISAEASCVFDGFVKSNSRFMITDDLKVIPNSMDKIVNVLKNSGIKSMSSVNVMSVNITKNQVIYMLKCCLYSKTVLTDLFLEKLPREILHKRERIVPSDFKANENDSGKITVKIMQRKSNGKIVFAEGKEDFANFLFNLLTIPIGGAVDLMEGCSCVGSLDGLYNSFIDLDEDYFTTKVKNNKFVDPVLAPQLKLDSLLPLTCDYVPEYFCYVNIIMEDYYLTSVCKSCVPYLERCVPVEFVDSISYTNNNDKGYLKGPTTYMVTDDLVVTPSSSISVMFLVSSMSIPVDDLQEKVVSIGTEECVRILQASLSSTSALTLGLSHLTEVKEDN
;
A
#
# COMPACT_ATOMS: atom_id res chain seq x y z
N MET A 1 1.25 -27.61 -30.33
CA MET A 1 2.12 -28.10 -29.24
C MET A 1 2.38 -26.90 -28.34
N ALA A 2 1.69 -26.83 -27.20
CA ALA A 2 1.91 -25.77 -26.22
C ALA A 2 3.29 -25.99 -25.59
N ALA A 3 4.15 -24.97 -25.61
CA ALA A 3 5.36 -24.98 -24.82
C ALA A 3 4.92 -25.01 -23.34
N ASP A 4 5.22 -26.11 -22.67
CA ASP A 4 5.14 -26.25 -21.22
C ASP A 4 6.10 -25.21 -20.62
N GLY A 5 5.55 -24.05 -20.26
CA GLY A 5 6.30 -22.94 -19.70
C GLY A 5 6.75 -23.32 -18.30
N THR A 6 8.01 -23.72 -18.14
CA THR A 6 8.63 -23.97 -16.84
C THR A 6 8.27 -22.86 -15.84
N GLU A 7 7.60 -23.23 -14.75
CA GLU A 7 7.18 -22.31 -13.70
C GLU A 7 8.41 -21.59 -13.13
N GLN A 8 8.41 -20.26 -13.19
CA GLN A 8 9.50 -19.46 -12.64
C GLN A 8 9.58 -19.66 -11.13
N HIS A 9 10.81 -19.83 -10.63
CA HIS A 9 11.05 -20.02 -9.20
C HIS A 9 12.36 -19.35 -8.74
N VAL A 10 12.42 -19.06 -7.44
CA VAL A 10 13.61 -18.58 -6.73
C VAL A 10 14.03 -19.64 -5.72
N THR A 11 15.31 -19.96 -5.66
CA THR A 11 15.83 -20.96 -4.71
C THR A 11 16.40 -20.28 -3.47
N LEU A 12 16.07 -20.77 -2.29
CA LEU A 12 16.67 -20.37 -1.02
C LEU A 12 17.34 -21.56 -0.32
N LYS A 13 18.37 -21.26 0.48
CA LYS A 13 18.95 -22.24 1.42
C LYS A 13 18.49 -21.91 2.82
N LEU A 14 17.73 -22.81 3.44
CA LEU A 14 17.22 -22.67 4.79
C LEU A 14 18.13 -23.40 5.78
N MET A 15 18.37 -22.76 6.92
CA MET A 15 18.96 -23.35 8.10
C MET A 15 17.86 -23.67 9.11
N VAL A 16 17.65 -24.94 9.44
CA VAL A 16 16.51 -25.44 10.23
C VAL A 16 16.97 -26.15 11.49
N MET A 17 16.34 -25.86 12.63
CA MET A 17 16.58 -26.58 13.88
C MET A 17 15.89 -27.95 13.85
N LYS A 18 16.66 -29.03 14.00
CA LYS A 18 16.15 -30.42 13.94
C LYS A 18 15.08 -30.72 15.00
N GLY A 19 15.29 -30.25 16.23
CA GLY A 19 14.40 -30.58 17.35
C GLY A 19 13.11 -29.77 17.42
N LYS A 20 13.10 -28.56 16.86
CA LYS A 20 11.95 -27.63 16.93
C LYS A 20 11.20 -27.45 15.60
N LYS A 21 11.71 -28.06 14.51
CA LYS A 21 11.23 -27.83 13.12
C LYS A 21 11.01 -26.34 12.81
N LYS A 22 11.97 -25.51 13.22
CA LYS A 22 11.92 -24.05 13.08
C LYS A 22 13.04 -23.56 12.17
N VAL A 23 12.72 -22.68 11.24
CA VAL A 23 13.71 -21.96 10.43
C VAL A 23 14.46 -20.97 11.32
N VAL A 24 15.78 -20.97 11.23
CA VAL A 24 16.66 -20.01 11.93
C VAL A 24 16.91 -18.83 11.01
N ILE A 25 17.41 -19.13 9.81
CA ILE A 25 17.72 -18.18 8.75
C ILE A 25 17.55 -18.83 7.38
N ALA A 26 17.32 -18.00 6.36
CA ALA A 26 17.51 -18.33 4.97
C ALA A 26 18.67 -17.52 4.39
N GLU A 27 19.54 -18.15 3.61
CA GLU A 27 20.51 -17.43 2.78
C GLU A 27 19.83 -17.05 1.45
N ALA A 28 19.89 -15.76 1.12
CA ALA A 28 19.24 -15.17 -0.04
C ALA A 28 20.18 -14.25 -0.83
N GLY A 29 19.96 -14.17 -2.15
CA GLY A 29 20.57 -13.17 -3.02
C GLY A 29 19.57 -12.08 -3.43
N LYS A 30 20.00 -11.19 -4.33
CA LYS A 30 19.20 -10.07 -4.87
C LYS A 30 17.76 -10.46 -5.22
N GLU A 31 17.59 -11.52 -6.01
CA GLU A 31 16.27 -11.93 -6.53
C GLU A 31 15.20 -12.09 -5.44
N PHE A 32 15.55 -12.67 -4.30
CA PHE A 32 14.58 -12.86 -3.21
C PHE A 32 14.43 -11.62 -2.34
N VAL A 33 15.52 -10.89 -2.08
CA VAL A 33 15.47 -9.65 -1.29
C VAL A 33 14.66 -8.58 -2.01
N ASP A 34 14.79 -8.48 -3.34
CA ASP A 34 13.99 -7.56 -4.12
C ASP A 34 12.49 -7.91 -4.06
N ILE A 35 12.14 -9.20 -4.03
CA ILE A 35 10.76 -9.66 -3.82
C ILE A 35 10.27 -9.25 -2.43
N LEU A 36 11.07 -9.46 -1.37
CA LEU A 36 10.68 -9.06 -0.01
C LEU A 36 10.47 -7.55 0.09
N PHE A 37 11.42 -6.74 -0.39
CA PHE A 37 11.29 -5.29 -0.34
C PHE A 37 10.14 -4.78 -1.23
N SER A 38 9.79 -5.46 -2.32
CA SER A 38 8.61 -5.12 -3.10
C SER A 38 7.30 -5.22 -2.31
N PHE A 39 7.23 -6.00 -1.22
CA PHE A 39 6.03 -6.02 -0.38
C PHE A 39 5.71 -4.64 0.18
N LEU A 40 6.74 -3.89 0.58
CA LEU A 40 6.61 -2.55 1.16
C LEU A 40 6.05 -1.53 0.16
N THR A 41 6.14 -1.79 -1.14
CA THR A 41 5.64 -0.88 -2.19
C THR A 41 4.21 -1.17 -2.60
N LEU A 42 3.64 -2.31 -2.20
CA LEU A 42 2.29 -2.69 -2.59
C LEU A 42 1.25 -1.81 -1.86
N PRO A 43 0.34 -1.15 -2.60
CA PRO A 43 -0.81 -0.49 -2.00
C PRO A 43 -1.68 -1.47 -1.22
N LEU A 44 -2.30 -1.01 -0.12
CA LEU A 44 -3.17 -1.86 0.70
C LEU A 44 -4.35 -2.47 -0.10
N GLY A 45 -4.88 -1.75 -1.10
CA GLY A 45 -5.91 -2.26 -2.00
C GLY A 45 -5.42 -3.38 -2.92
N THR A 46 -4.15 -3.34 -3.34
CA THR A 46 -3.51 -4.45 -4.09
C THR A 46 -3.35 -5.67 -3.19
N ILE A 47 -2.91 -5.47 -1.94
CA ILE A 47 -2.79 -6.56 -0.95
C ILE A 47 -4.16 -7.19 -0.66
N ALA A 48 -5.20 -6.37 -0.46
CA ALA A 48 -6.57 -6.84 -0.23
C ALA A 48 -7.07 -7.74 -1.36
N ARG A 49 -6.72 -7.39 -2.61
CA ARG A 49 -7.07 -8.16 -3.81
C ARG A 49 -6.28 -9.47 -3.91
N LEU A 50 -4.95 -9.41 -3.77
CA LEU A 50 -4.08 -10.60 -3.89
C LEU A 50 -4.39 -11.67 -2.86
N VAL A 51 -4.74 -11.28 -1.63
CA VAL A 51 -5.00 -12.26 -0.55
C VAL A 51 -6.39 -12.91 -0.65
N ARG A 52 -7.35 -12.28 -1.35
CA ARG A 52 -8.72 -12.79 -1.58
C ARG A 52 -8.74 -14.02 -2.49
N GLU A 53 -7.84 -14.09 -3.46
CA GLU A 53 -7.90 -15.08 -4.54
C GLU A 53 -7.45 -16.50 -4.13
N GLU A 54 -6.80 -16.67 -2.97
CA GLU A 54 -6.13 -17.93 -2.62
C GLU A 54 -6.76 -18.82 -1.53
N SER A 55 -7.82 -18.43 -0.78
CA SER A 55 -8.24 -19.29 0.36
C SER A 55 -9.70 -19.25 0.85
N LYS A 56 -10.20 -20.40 1.35
CA LYS A 56 -11.53 -20.61 1.95
C LYS A 56 -11.67 -20.19 3.44
N VAL A 57 -10.59 -19.80 4.12
CA VAL A 57 -10.63 -19.29 5.51
C VAL A 57 -9.54 -18.22 5.63
N GLU A 58 -9.97 -16.97 5.87
CA GLU A 58 -9.15 -15.76 5.84
C GLU A 58 -8.72 -15.32 7.25
N PRO A 59 -7.58 -14.63 7.41
CA PRO A 59 -7.25 -13.92 8.64
C PRO A 59 -8.26 -12.78 8.88
N PRO A 60 -8.77 -12.59 10.11
CA PRO A 60 -9.74 -11.54 10.43
C PRO A 60 -9.26 -10.13 10.08
N GLU A 61 -7.95 -9.87 10.14
CA GLU A 61 -7.35 -8.52 10.04
C GLU A 61 -7.38 -7.97 8.60
N LEU A 62 -7.37 -8.86 7.60
CA LEU A 62 -7.53 -8.47 6.19
C LEU A 62 -8.99 -8.22 5.80
N ALA A 63 -9.94 -8.55 6.69
CA ALA A 63 -11.35 -8.34 6.43
C ALA A 63 -11.69 -6.85 6.27
N LEU A 64 -10.97 -5.95 6.94
CA LEU A 64 -11.24 -4.51 6.90
C LEU A 64 -10.84 -3.86 5.58
N LEU A 65 -9.65 -4.18 5.07
CA LEU A 65 -9.24 -3.73 3.74
C LEU A 65 -10.16 -4.30 2.66
N ARG A 66 -10.66 -5.53 2.84
CA ARG A 66 -11.68 -6.13 1.97
C ARG A 66 -13.01 -5.40 2.06
N SER A 67 -13.46 -5.02 3.26
CA SER A 67 -14.68 -4.23 3.46
C SER A 67 -14.60 -2.87 2.74
N LEU A 68 -13.46 -2.18 2.85
CA LEU A 68 -13.22 -0.94 2.10
C LEU A 68 -13.22 -1.18 0.59
N HIS A 69 -12.47 -2.18 0.11
CA HIS A 69 -12.40 -2.53 -1.31
C HIS A 69 -13.79 -2.89 -1.88
N GLN A 70 -14.56 -3.71 -1.17
CA GLN A 70 -15.92 -4.09 -1.53
C GLN A 70 -16.90 -2.90 -1.46
N SER A 71 -16.68 -1.95 -0.56
CA SER A 71 -17.46 -0.70 -0.51
C SER A 71 -17.25 0.11 -1.78
N VAL A 72 -16.03 0.17 -2.32
CA VAL A 72 -15.75 0.79 -3.62
C VAL A 72 -16.39 0.00 -4.77
N GLU A 73 -16.36 -1.34 -4.75
CA GLU A 73 -17.03 -2.18 -5.75
C GLU A 73 -18.54 -1.88 -5.83
N ASN A 74 -19.19 -1.74 -4.66
CA ASN A 74 -20.63 -1.59 -4.52
C ASN A 74 -21.13 -0.14 -4.66
N LEU A 75 -20.26 0.85 -4.52
CA LEU A 75 -20.65 2.26 -4.62
C LEU A 75 -21.15 2.58 -6.03
N ASP A 76 -22.21 3.37 -6.19
CA ASP A 76 -22.70 3.78 -7.51
C ASP A 76 -21.79 4.86 -8.15
N ASN A 77 -21.63 4.84 -9.47
CA ASN A 77 -20.81 5.83 -10.20
C ASN A 77 -21.30 7.27 -10.03
N GLY A 78 -22.58 7.48 -9.72
CA GLY A 78 -23.15 8.79 -9.41
C GLY A 78 -22.48 9.49 -8.23
N TYR A 79 -21.90 8.73 -7.29
CA TYR A 79 -21.20 9.29 -6.12
C TYR A 79 -19.73 9.61 -6.38
N LEU A 80 -19.13 9.15 -7.49
CA LEU A 80 -17.72 9.36 -7.78
C LEU A 80 -17.49 10.63 -8.61
N CYS A 81 -16.39 11.34 -8.36
CA CYS A 81 -16.01 12.55 -9.10
C CYS A 81 -15.76 12.26 -10.58
N THR A 82 -15.06 11.16 -10.87
CA THR A 82 -14.76 10.71 -12.23
C THR A 82 -14.84 9.20 -12.35
N ASP A 83 -15.03 8.69 -13.56
CA ASP A 83 -15.00 7.25 -13.83
C ASP A 83 -13.65 6.60 -13.45
N ALA A 84 -12.56 7.37 -13.50
CA ALA A 84 -11.22 6.90 -13.11
C ALA A 84 -11.07 6.73 -11.59
N CYS A 85 -11.83 7.45 -10.75
CA CYS A 85 -11.72 7.34 -9.30
C CYS A 85 -11.97 5.90 -8.82
N ARG A 86 -12.92 5.20 -9.45
CA ARG A 86 -13.18 3.79 -9.16
C ARG A 86 -11.96 2.92 -9.47
N GLU A 87 -11.38 3.10 -10.66
CA GLU A 87 -10.21 2.33 -11.10
C GLU A 87 -9.02 2.57 -10.15
N MET A 88 -8.79 3.82 -9.77
CA MET A 88 -7.71 4.22 -8.85
C MET A 88 -7.82 3.57 -7.47
N LEU A 89 -9.04 3.34 -6.97
CA LEU A 89 -9.28 2.72 -5.67
C LEU A 89 -9.28 1.19 -5.72
N LEU A 90 -9.81 0.59 -6.80
CA LEU A 90 -9.88 -0.86 -6.96
C LEU A 90 -8.56 -1.48 -7.42
N ARG A 91 -7.77 -0.73 -8.21
CA ARG A 91 -6.46 -1.10 -8.75
C ARG A 91 -5.47 0.05 -8.57
N PRO A 92 -5.14 0.40 -7.32
CA PRO A 92 -4.18 1.47 -7.02
C PRO A 92 -2.83 1.19 -7.67
N ARG A 93 -2.22 2.24 -8.22
CA ARG A 93 -0.92 2.14 -8.89
C ARG A 93 0.20 2.07 -7.86
N ASN A 94 1.16 1.17 -8.10
CA ASN A 94 2.39 1.09 -7.31
C ASN A 94 3.33 2.22 -7.76
N SER A 95 3.67 3.14 -6.85
CA SER A 95 4.59 4.25 -7.16
C SER A 95 5.99 3.78 -7.57
N MET A 96 6.37 2.56 -7.18
CA MET A 96 7.64 1.91 -7.48
C MET A 96 7.52 0.81 -8.53
N GLU A 97 6.46 0.83 -9.36
CA GLU A 97 6.21 -0.14 -10.43
C GLU A 97 7.47 -0.40 -11.29
N ALA A 98 8.21 0.66 -11.61
CA ALA A 98 9.40 0.58 -12.45
C ALA A 98 10.55 -0.25 -11.85
N TYR A 99 10.63 -0.35 -10.52
CA TYR A 99 11.56 -1.23 -9.79
C TYR A 99 11.03 -2.67 -9.71
N CYS A 100 9.71 -2.83 -9.55
CA CYS A 100 9.06 -4.12 -9.41
C CYS A 100 8.89 -4.88 -10.74
N ARG A 101 8.86 -4.17 -11.87
CA ARG A 101 8.57 -4.74 -13.21
C ARG A 101 9.52 -5.88 -13.61
N ARG A 102 10.76 -5.86 -13.10
CA ARG A 102 11.79 -6.86 -13.40
C ARG A 102 11.98 -7.91 -12.33
N LEU A 103 11.14 -7.93 -11.29
CA LEU A 103 11.18 -8.98 -10.28
C LEU A 103 10.97 -10.33 -10.93
N LYS A 104 11.81 -11.30 -10.56
CA LYS A 104 11.67 -12.68 -11.04
C LYS A 104 10.33 -13.30 -10.63
N LEU A 105 9.76 -12.89 -9.51
CA LEU A 105 8.40 -13.28 -9.09
C LEU A 105 7.62 -12.02 -8.71
N ASN A 106 7.14 -11.27 -9.70
CA ASN A 106 6.27 -10.13 -9.45
C ASN A 106 4.85 -10.61 -9.09
N ILE A 107 4.39 -10.28 -7.89
CA ILE A 107 3.04 -10.59 -7.41
C ILE A 107 2.05 -9.45 -7.66
N ASP A 108 2.51 -8.24 -7.98
CA ASP A 108 1.62 -7.18 -8.43
C ASP A 108 1.04 -7.57 -9.79
N ASP A 109 -0.28 -7.71 -9.84
CA ASP A 109 -1.07 -8.12 -10.99
C ASP A 109 -1.86 -6.94 -11.58
N THR A 110 -1.40 -5.72 -11.28
CA THR A 110 -1.82 -4.50 -11.95
C THR A 110 -1.13 -4.41 -13.31
N GLU A 111 -1.88 -4.11 -14.35
CA GLU A 111 -1.32 -3.89 -15.69
C GLU A 111 -0.33 -2.71 -15.68
N PRO A 112 0.73 -2.74 -16.49
CA PRO A 112 1.69 -1.64 -16.56
C PRO A 112 1.01 -0.29 -16.81
N THR A 113 1.49 0.77 -16.15
CA THR A 113 0.91 2.10 -16.33
C THR A 113 1.10 2.60 -17.77
N GLU A 114 0.00 2.82 -18.48
CA GLU A 114 -0.02 3.49 -19.77
C GLU A 114 -0.06 5.01 -19.58
N TYR A 115 0.61 5.73 -20.47
CA TYR A 115 0.62 7.19 -20.48
C TYR A 115 0.01 7.73 -21.76
N PHE A 116 -0.77 8.78 -21.62
CA PHE A 116 -1.53 9.44 -22.66
C PHE A 116 -1.24 10.93 -22.70
N VAL A 117 -1.01 11.42 -23.91
CA VAL A 117 -0.87 12.83 -24.22
C VAL A 117 -1.97 13.27 -25.18
N CYS A 118 -2.00 14.55 -25.50
CA CYS A 118 -2.99 15.11 -26.41
C CYS A 118 -2.94 14.46 -27.79
N ASN A 119 -4.11 14.16 -28.36
CA ASN A 119 -4.23 13.68 -29.75
C ASN A 119 -3.58 14.63 -30.78
N ASN A 120 -3.45 15.92 -30.45
CA ASN A 120 -2.71 16.90 -31.24
C ASN A 120 -1.39 17.28 -30.55
N LEU A 121 -0.59 16.27 -30.18
CA LEU A 121 0.67 16.43 -29.46
C LEU A 121 1.63 17.40 -30.14
N ILE A 122 1.77 17.31 -31.47
CA ILE A 122 2.70 18.17 -32.23
C ILE A 122 2.37 19.64 -31.97
N TYR A 123 1.10 20.04 -32.11
CA TYR A 123 0.68 21.40 -31.82
C TYR A 123 0.82 21.76 -30.33
N CYS A 124 0.43 20.86 -29.44
CA CYS A 124 0.47 21.13 -28.00
C CYS A 124 1.91 21.19 -27.45
N SER A 125 2.88 20.59 -28.14
CA SER A 125 4.31 20.68 -27.78
C SER A 125 4.89 22.09 -27.95
N TYR A 126 4.22 22.99 -28.68
CA TYR A 126 4.63 24.40 -28.77
C TYR A 126 4.28 25.20 -27.51
N THR A 127 3.39 24.68 -26.67
CA THR A 127 2.97 25.31 -25.41
C THR A 127 3.45 24.47 -24.25
N SER A 128 4.35 25.02 -23.43
CA SER A 128 4.82 24.35 -22.22
C SER A 128 3.84 24.57 -21.06
N PRO A 129 3.63 23.56 -20.18
CA PRO A 129 4.09 22.18 -20.29
C PRO A 129 3.23 21.30 -21.23
N VAL A 130 3.68 20.09 -21.59
CA VAL A 130 2.82 19.07 -22.22
C VAL A 130 2.02 18.38 -21.13
N LEU A 131 0.70 18.26 -21.30
CA LEU A 131 -0.13 17.55 -20.32
C LEU A 131 -0.03 16.03 -20.52
N LEU A 132 0.16 15.31 -19.42
CA LEU A 132 0.27 13.85 -19.37
C LEU A 132 -0.77 13.29 -18.40
N SER A 133 -1.41 12.21 -18.82
CA SER A 133 -2.40 11.48 -18.03
C SER A 133 -2.17 9.99 -18.17
N SER A 134 -2.54 9.22 -17.17
CA SER A 134 -2.65 7.76 -17.19
C SER A 134 -4.07 7.28 -17.48
N PHE A 135 -5.00 8.20 -17.75
CA PHE A 135 -6.39 7.92 -18.08
C PHE A 135 -6.83 8.63 -19.37
N LYS A 136 -7.74 8.01 -20.14
CA LYS A 136 -8.31 8.60 -21.37
C LYS A 136 -9.50 9.52 -21.08
N ASN A 137 -9.40 10.39 -20.07
CA ASN A 137 -10.57 11.11 -19.52
C ASN A 137 -10.36 12.62 -19.30
N LYS A 138 -9.17 13.17 -19.58
CA LYS A 138 -8.90 14.61 -19.43
C LYS A 138 -8.86 15.32 -20.78
N GLN A 139 -9.39 16.54 -20.82
CA GLN A 139 -9.25 17.44 -21.97
C GLN A 139 -7.94 18.22 -21.88
N CYS A 140 -7.24 18.32 -23.00
CA CYS A 140 -6.08 19.18 -23.16
C CYS A 140 -6.51 20.65 -23.33
N ARG A 141 -5.57 21.58 -23.13
CA ARG A 141 -5.75 23.03 -23.38
C ARG A 141 -6.31 23.37 -24.77
N CYS A 142 -6.05 22.53 -25.76
CA CYS A 142 -6.56 22.71 -27.12
C CYS A 142 -7.98 22.16 -27.36
N GLY A 143 -8.65 21.66 -26.32
CA GLY A 143 -10.00 21.07 -26.37
C GLY A 143 -10.05 19.59 -26.80
N ARG A 144 -8.93 18.99 -27.23
CA ARG A 144 -8.86 17.55 -27.56
C ARG A 144 -8.50 16.71 -26.35
N MET A 145 -8.90 15.43 -26.35
CA MET A 145 -8.63 14.51 -25.26
C MET A 145 -7.14 14.11 -25.16
N LEU A 146 -6.69 13.85 -23.93
CA LEU A 146 -5.46 13.10 -23.65
C LEU A 146 -5.76 11.61 -23.86
N ALA A 147 -5.56 11.12 -25.08
CA ALA A 147 -5.87 9.74 -25.44
C ALA A 147 -4.83 9.09 -26.36
N LYS A 148 -3.79 9.84 -26.74
CA LYS A 148 -2.72 9.35 -27.60
C LYS A 148 -1.66 8.67 -26.74
N PRO A 149 -1.41 7.36 -26.90
CA PRO A 149 -0.42 6.66 -26.09
C PRO A 149 0.99 7.19 -26.34
N ILE A 150 1.82 7.22 -25.30
CA ILE A 150 3.23 7.59 -25.38
C ILE A 150 4.08 6.63 -24.54
N SER A 151 5.21 6.21 -25.10
CA SER A 151 6.15 5.31 -24.43
C SER A 151 7.20 6.10 -23.65
N ALA A 152 7.70 5.54 -22.55
CA ALA A 152 8.87 6.06 -21.84
C ALA A 152 10.15 5.35 -22.31
N GLU A 153 11.27 6.10 -22.37
CA GLU A 153 12.57 5.61 -22.80
C GLU A 153 13.13 4.50 -21.88
N ALA A 154 13.77 3.48 -22.47
CA ALA A 154 14.28 2.30 -21.78
C ALA A 154 15.40 2.58 -20.75
N SER A 155 16.06 3.74 -20.79
CA SER A 155 17.07 4.15 -19.79
C SER A 155 16.48 4.36 -18.39
N CYS A 156 15.15 4.48 -18.28
CA CYS A 156 14.40 4.50 -17.03
C CYS A 156 14.34 3.13 -16.32
N VAL A 157 14.96 2.09 -16.88
CA VAL A 157 15.00 0.75 -16.27
C VAL A 157 15.72 0.77 -14.92
N PHE A 158 15.02 0.32 -13.88
CA PHE A 158 15.59 0.10 -12.56
C PHE A 158 16.01 -1.38 -12.44
N ASP A 159 17.19 -1.62 -11.86
CA ASP A 159 17.74 -2.95 -11.63
C ASP A 159 17.37 -3.46 -10.22
N GLY A 160 16.08 -3.45 -9.90
CA GLY A 160 15.59 -3.81 -8.57
C GLY A 160 16.09 -2.90 -7.45
N PHE A 161 16.03 -3.39 -6.21
CA PHE A 161 16.30 -2.58 -5.03
C PHE A 161 17.75 -2.70 -4.58
N VAL A 162 18.27 -3.92 -4.49
CA VAL A 162 19.63 -4.20 -4.00
C VAL A 162 20.61 -4.58 -5.12
N LYS A 163 21.91 -4.42 -4.88
CA LYS A 163 22.96 -4.79 -5.84
C LYS A 163 23.03 -6.31 -6.05
N SER A 164 23.30 -6.73 -7.29
CA SER A 164 23.31 -8.14 -7.72
C SER A 164 24.34 -9.04 -7.01
N ASN A 165 25.46 -8.47 -6.58
CA ASN A 165 26.55 -9.22 -5.93
C ASN A 165 26.36 -9.37 -4.41
N SER A 166 25.31 -8.81 -3.83
CA SER A 166 25.04 -8.83 -2.40
C SER A 166 24.40 -10.14 -1.94
N ARG A 167 24.76 -10.59 -0.74
CA ARG A 167 24.19 -11.77 -0.07
C ARG A 167 23.63 -11.38 1.27
N PHE A 168 22.50 -11.98 1.61
CA PHE A 168 21.73 -11.63 2.79
C PHE A 168 21.32 -12.88 3.56
N MET A 169 21.13 -12.71 4.86
CA MET A 169 20.48 -13.65 5.74
C MET A 169 19.09 -13.12 6.06
N ILE A 170 18.08 -13.96 5.88
CA ILE A 170 16.68 -13.64 6.18
C ILE A 170 16.29 -14.43 7.43
N THR A 171 15.86 -13.76 8.49
CA THR A 171 15.36 -14.46 9.68
C THR A 171 13.94 -15.01 9.45
N ASP A 172 13.49 -15.89 10.35
CA ASP A 172 12.13 -16.47 10.28
C ASP A 172 11.02 -15.41 10.28
N ASP A 173 11.26 -14.26 10.92
CA ASP A 173 10.39 -13.09 10.93
C ASP A 173 10.65 -12.10 9.76
N LEU A 174 11.28 -12.58 8.67
CA LEU A 174 11.57 -11.83 7.43
C LEU A 174 12.54 -10.64 7.54
N LYS A 175 13.32 -10.52 8.62
CA LYS A 175 14.35 -9.47 8.69
C LYS A 175 15.47 -9.77 7.72
N VAL A 176 15.84 -8.79 6.91
CA VAL A 176 16.94 -8.85 5.94
C VAL A 176 18.20 -8.32 6.61
N ILE A 177 19.23 -9.16 6.72
CA ILE A 177 20.50 -8.81 7.35
C ILE A 177 21.62 -9.05 6.33
N PRO A 178 22.58 -8.13 6.15
CA PRO A 178 23.78 -8.41 5.37
C PRO A 178 24.49 -9.68 5.83
N ASN A 179 24.90 -10.52 4.89
CA ASN A 179 25.62 -11.73 5.25
C ASN A 179 27.01 -11.37 5.79
N SER A 180 27.23 -11.61 7.07
CA SER A 180 28.52 -11.40 7.74
C SER A 180 28.73 -12.42 8.86
N MET A 181 30.01 -12.77 9.10
CA MET A 181 30.40 -13.80 10.06
C MET A 181 30.07 -13.42 11.51
N ASP A 182 30.16 -12.15 11.88
CA ASP A 182 29.76 -11.67 13.21
C ASP A 182 28.24 -11.76 13.40
N LYS A 183 27.48 -11.39 12.36
CA LYS A 183 26.01 -11.39 12.39
C LYS A 183 25.45 -12.81 12.51
N ILE A 184 25.98 -13.78 11.77
CA ILE A 184 25.53 -15.19 11.88
C ILE A 184 25.79 -15.77 13.28
N VAL A 185 26.93 -15.46 13.90
CA VAL A 185 27.20 -15.91 15.28
C VAL A 185 26.19 -15.32 16.26
N ASN A 186 25.83 -14.05 16.11
CA ASN A 186 24.81 -13.41 16.95
C ASN A 186 23.42 -14.03 16.75
N VAL A 187 23.02 -14.30 15.50
CA VAL A 187 21.74 -14.97 15.21
C VAL A 187 21.69 -16.37 15.82
N LEU A 188 22.78 -17.15 15.71
CA LEU A 188 22.87 -18.49 16.30
C LEU A 188 22.77 -18.44 17.83
N LYS A 189 23.46 -17.50 18.48
CA LYS A 189 23.39 -17.29 19.94
C LYS A 189 21.97 -16.91 20.38
N ASN A 190 21.35 -15.94 19.72
CA ASN A 190 19.99 -15.48 20.03
C ASN A 190 18.94 -16.58 19.80
N SER A 191 19.20 -17.50 18.87
CA SER A 191 18.34 -18.67 18.62
C SER A 191 18.58 -19.83 19.60
N GLY A 192 19.51 -19.68 20.55
CA GLY A 192 19.83 -20.69 21.56
C GLY A 192 20.62 -21.89 21.02
N ILE A 193 21.27 -21.76 19.86
CA ILE A 193 22.02 -22.84 19.22
C ILE A 193 23.42 -22.91 19.83
N LYS A 194 23.69 -24.00 20.56
CA LYS A 194 25.01 -24.28 21.18
C LYS A 194 25.92 -25.12 20.30
N SER A 195 25.37 -25.90 19.38
CA SER A 195 26.11 -26.81 18.51
C SER A 195 25.45 -26.94 17.13
N MET A 196 26.26 -26.89 16.07
CA MET A 196 25.78 -27.00 14.69
C MET A 196 25.24 -28.40 14.34
N SER A 197 25.51 -29.42 15.16
CA SER A 197 24.89 -30.76 14.97
C SER A 197 23.37 -30.75 15.12
N SER A 198 22.83 -29.75 15.83
CA SER A 198 21.39 -29.53 16.05
C SER A 198 20.67 -28.87 14.88
N VAL A 199 21.40 -28.50 13.83
CA VAL A 199 20.90 -27.74 12.68
C VAL A 199 21.03 -28.58 11.41
N ASN A 200 20.11 -28.39 10.46
CA ASN A 200 20.18 -28.94 9.12
C ASN A 200 20.11 -27.80 8.08
N VAL A 201 20.71 -28.00 6.91
CA VAL A 201 20.57 -27.09 5.77
C VAL A 201 19.76 -27.78 4.68
N MET A 202 18.77 -27.09 4.13
CA MET A 202 17.97 -27.59 3.02
C MET A 202 17.74 -26.50 1.96
N SER A 203 17.55 -26.91 0.71
CA SER A 203 17.19 -25.98 -0.36
C SER A 203 15.69 -26.05 -0.63
N VAL A 204 15.06 -24.90 -0.83
CA VAL A 204 13.64 -24.79 -1.20
C VAL A 204 13.50 -23.94 -2.45
N ASN A 205 12.50 -24.25 -3.26
CA ASN A 205 12.10 -23.41 -4.39
C ASN A 205 10.82 -22.66 -4.02
N ILE A 206 10.77 -21.41 -4.43
CA ILE A 206 9.66 -20.49 -4.17
C ILE A 206 9.02 -20.15 -5.51
N THR A 207 7.72 -20.41 -5.63
CA THR A 207 6.88 -20.02 -6.77
C THR A 207 6.11 -18.74 -6.48
N LYS A 208 5.45 -18.17 -7.49
CA LYS A 208 4.65 -16.94 -7.34
C LYS A 208 3.56 -17.07 -6.27
N ASN A 209 2.83 -18.18 -6.24
CA ASN A 209 1.77 -18.42 -5.23
C ASN A 209 2.35 -18.51 -3.81
N GLN A 210 3.55 -19.08 -3.66
CA GLN A 210 4.23 -19.11 -2.36
C GLN A 210 4.65 -17.71 -1.89
N VAL A 211 4.98 -16.80 -2.82
CA VAL A 211 5.24 -15.38 -2.49
C VAL A 211 3.96 -14.68 -2.01
N ILE A 212 2.80 -14.92 -2.63
CA ILE A 212 1.51 -14.37 -2.17
C ILE A 212 1.17 -14.91 -0.77
N TYR A 213 1.32 -16.22 -0.54
CA TYR A 213 1.13 -16.81 0.78
C TYR A 213 2.13 -16.27 1.81
N MET A 214 3.36 -15.97 1.41
CA MET A 214 4.37 -15.35 2.26
C MET A 214 4.00 -13.91 2.65
N LEU A 215 3.53 -13.10 1.69
CA LEU A 215 2.98 -11.76 1.95
C LEU A 215 1.83 -11.85 2.95
N LYS A 216 0.91 -12.80 2.77
CA LYS A 216 -0.18 -13.07 3.70
C LYS A 216 0.35 -13.39 5.11
N CYS A 217 1.29 -14.31 5.23
CA CYS A 217 1.90 -14.67 6.52
C CYS A 217 2.65 -13.50 7.18
N CYS A 218 3.28 -12.63 6.39
CA CYS A 218 3.98 -11.43 6.87
C CYS A 218 3.06 -10.55 7.73
N LEU A 219 1.76 -10.51 7.43
CA LEU A 219 0.81 -9.63 8.12
C LEU A 219 0.37 -10.15 9.51
N TYR A 220 0.54 -11.44 9.80
CA TYR A 220 0.07 -12.00 11.09
C TYR A 220 1.08 -12.86 11.83
N SER A 221 2.05 -13.47 11.14
CA SER A 221 3.00 -14.40 11.74
C SER A 221 4.34 -13.73 12.04
N LYS A 222 5.03 -14.23 13.07
CA LYS A 222 6.44 -13.95 13.39
C LYS A 222 7.37 -15.11 13.02
N THR A 223 6.85 -16.14 12.36
CA THR A 223 7.56 -17.37 11.96
C THR A 223 7.28 -17.72 10.50
N VAL A 224 7.31 -16.71 9.63
CA VAL A 224 6.83 -16.79 8.24
C VAL A 224 7.53 -17.88 7.44
N LEU A 225 8.85 -18.03 7.56
CA LEU A 225 9.57 -19.05 6.80
C LEU A 225 9.25 -20.46 7.31
N THR A 226 9.10 -20.63 8.62
CA THR A 226 8.66 -21.89 9.23
C THR A 226 7.24 -22.25 8.76
N ASP A 227 6.32 -21.30 8.76
CA ASP A 227 4.92 -21.49 8.36
C ASP A 227 4.75 -21.72 6.84
N LEU A 228 5.72 -21.27 6.05
CA LEU A 228 5.72 -21.46 4.60
C LEU A 228 6.32 -22.82 4.21
N PHE A 229 7.41 -23.25 4.87
CA PHE A 229 8.21 -24.40 4.40
C PHE A 229 8.15 -25.64 5.28
N LEU A 230 7.87 -25.51 6.59
CA LEU A 230 8.02 -26.61 7.55
C LEU A 230 6.69 -27.04 8.17
N GLU A 231 5.83 -26.09 8.49
CA GLU A 231 4.52 -26.34 9.08
C GLU A 231 3.44 -25.68 8.23
N LYS A 232 2.43 -26.44 7.78
CA LYS A 232 1.20 -25.78 7.32
C LYS A 232 0.53 -25.20 8.55
N LEU A 233 0.57 -23.87 8.68
CA LEU A 233 0.00 -23.13 9.81
C LEU A 233 -1.29 -23.81 10.33
N PRO A 234 -1.30 -24.33 11.57
CA PRO A 234 -2.53 -24.78 12.18
C PRO A 234 -3.50 -23.60 12.24
N ARG A 235 -4.66 -23.74 11.59
CA ARG A 235 -5.69 -22.71 11.44
C ARG A 235 -6.22 -22.14 12.77
N GLU A 236 -5.84 -22.72 13.90
CA GLU A 236 -6.33 -22.42 15.25
C GLU A 236 -5.38 -21.49 16.05
N ILE A 237 -4.15 -21.23 15.59
CA ILE A 237 -3.20 -20.30 16.27
C ILE A 237 -3.55 -18.82 15.97
N LEU A 238 -4.51 -18.57 15.07
CA LEU A 238 -4.98 -17.26 14.60
C LEU A 238 -5.61 -16.34 15.68
N HIS A 239 -5.80 -16.80 16.93
CA HIS A 239 -6.62 -16.07 17.92
C HIS A 239 -5.92 -15.62 19.21
N LYS A 240 -4.60 -15.80 19.35
CA LYS A 240 -3.86 -15.24 20.50
C LYS A 240 -2.87 -14.19 20.05
N ARG A 241 -3.38 -12.99 19.80
CA ARG A 241 -2.56 -11.77 19.82
C ARG A 241 -2.69 -11.11 21.19
N GLU A 242 -1.57 -10.56 21.67
CA GLU A 242 -1.57 -9.61 22.78
C GLU A 242 -2.47 -8.43 22.40
N ARG A 243 -3.19 -7.85 23.37
CA ARG A 243 -4.00 -6.65 23.14
C ARG A 243 -3.10 -5.60 22.48
N ILE A 244 -3.39 -5.27 21.24
CA ILE A 244 -2.69 -4.20 20.54
C ILE A 244 -3.17 -2.91 21.17
N VAL A 245 -2.27 -2.28 21.92
CA VAL A 245 -2.45 -0.90 22.35
C VAL A 245 -2.08 -0.06 21.12
N PRO A 246 -2.99 0.80 20.61
CA PRO A 246 -2.64 1.74 19.55
C PRO A 246 -1.37 2.49 19.94
N SER A 247 -0.48 2.71 18.97
CA SER A 247 0.78 3.43 19.23
C SER A 247 0.48 4.79 19.87
N ASP A 248 1.32 5.23 20.80
CA ASP A 248 1.31 6.58 21.41
C ASP A 248 1.75 7.66 20.39
N PHE A 249 1.33 7.52 19.13
CA PHE A 249 1.61 8.49 18.09
C PHE A 249 1.02 9.84 18.52
N LYS A 250 1.86 10.86 18.53
CA LYS A 250 1.48 12.25 18.79
C LYS A 250 1.87 13.06 17.57
N ALA A 251 0.88 13.55 16.83
CA ALA A 251 1.15 14.46 15.74
C ALA A 251 1.78 15.76 16.28
N ASN A 252 2.77 16.30 15.57
CA ASN A 252 3.20 17.68 15.80
C ASN A 252 2.01 18.61 15.49
N GLU A 253 1.73 19.59 16.34
CA GLU A 253 0.64 20.58 16.19
C GLU A 253 0.90 21.56 15.01
N ASN A 254 1.14 21.04 13.81
CA ASN A 254 0.96 21.79 12.59
C ASN A 254 -0.50 21.59 12.18
N ASP A 255 -1.21 22.70 12.02
CA ASP A 255 -2.65 22.85 11.82
C ASP A 255 -3.16 22.16 10.52
N SER A 256 -3.04 20.84 10.47
CA SER A 256 -3.67 19.98 9.49
C SER A 256 -5.17 19.99 9.77
N GLY A 257 -5.98 20.01 8.71
CA GLY A 257 -7.43 20.07 8.82
C GLY A 257 -7.98 18.99 9.76
N LYS A 258 -9.17 19.20 10.31
CA LYS A 258 -9.85 18.19 11.12
C LYS A 258 -11.15 17.78 10.45
N ILE A 259 -11.40 16.47 10.38
CA ILE A 259 -12.65 15.93 9.88
C ILE A 259 -13.61 15.79 11.06
N THR A 260 -14.79 16.38 10.97
CA THR A 260 -15.83 16.23 12.00
C THR A 260 -16.70 15.03 11.66
N VAL A 261 -16.82 14.09 12.59
CA VAL A 261 -17.58 12.86 12.42
C VAL A 261 -18.53 12.68 13.59
N LYS A 262 -19.75 12.22 13.29
CA LYS A 262 -20.70 11.77 14.31
C LYS A 262 -20.53 10.28 14.51
N ILE A 263 -20.21 9.85 15.72
CA ILE A 263 -20.15 8.43 16.05
C ILE A 263 -21.40 8.03 16.82
N MET A 264 -21.91 6.85 16.49
CA MET A 264 -22.96 6.17 17.25
C MET A 264 -22.32 5.01 17.98
N GLN A 265 -22.24 5.09 19.31
CA GLN A 265 -21.61 4.07 20.15
C GLN A 265 -22.59 3.49 21.17
N ARG A 266 -22.25 2.32 21.69
CA ARG A 266 -23.00 1.68 22.78
C ARG A 266 -22.57 2.25 24.13
N LYS A 267 -23.52 2.63 24.98
CA LYS A 267 -23.26 3.11 26.35
C LYS A 267 -22.66 2.01 27.22
N SER A 268 -23.13 0.77 27.03
CA SER A 268 -22.76 -0.39 27.84
C SER A 268 -21.29 -0.81 27.74
N ASN A 269 -20.62 -0.54 26.61
CA ASN A 269 -19.25 -1.00 26.39
C ASN A 269 -18.36 -0.06 25.56
N GLY A 270 -18.87 1.13 25.18
CA GLY A 270 -18.13 2.10 24.38
C GLY A 270 -17.89 1.70 22.92
N LYS A 271 -18.38 0.54 22.47
CA LYS A 271 -18.14 0.06 21.10
C LYS A 271 -18.87 0.93 20.09
N ILE A 272 -18.15 1.39 19.06
CA ILE A 272 -18.74 2.12 17.94
C ILE A 272 -19.56 1.14 17.08
N VAL A 273 -20.79 1.52 16.77
CA VAL A 273 -21.68 0.78 15.87
C VAL A 273 -21.47 1.25 14.44
N PHE A 274 -21.55 2.57 14.24
CA PHE A 274 -21.23 3.24 12.99
C PHE A 274 -20.83 4.70 13.25
N ALA A 275 -20.28 5.32 12.23
CA ALA A 275 -19.94 6.73 12.17
C ALA A 275 -20.57 7.35 10.92
N GLU A 276 -21.00 8.61 11.02
CA GLU A 276 -21.47 9.42 9.90
C GLU A 276 -20.53 10.61 9.68
N GLY A 277 -20.01 10.71 8.46
CA GLY A 277 -19.14 11.79 8.04
C GLY A 277 -19.48 12.23 6.61
N LYS A 278 -18.91 13.34 6.16
CA LYS A 278 -19.08 13.84 4.80
C LYS A 278 -18.11 13.13 3.83
N GLU A 279 -18.04 13.63 2.60
CA GLU A 279 -17.13 13.13 1.58
C GLU A 279 -15.66 13.14 2.01
N ASP A 280 -15.23 14.07 2.85
CA ASP A 280 -13.86 14.14 3.39
C ASP A 280 -13.50 12.91 4.24
N PHE A 281 -14.41 12.46 5.10
CA PHE A 281 -14.23 11.24 5.91
C PHE A 281 -14.18 9.98 5.04
N ALA A 282 -15.12 9.85 4.11
CA ALA A 282 -15.15 8.69 3.22
C ALA A 282 -13.95 8.68 2.24
N ASN A 283 -13.53 9.85 1.74
CA ASN A 283 -12.32 10.00 0.94
C ASN A 283 -11.07 9.58 1.72
N PHE A 284 -10.95 9.97 2.99
CA PHE A 284 -9.86 9.51 3.86
C PHE A 284 -9.81 7.97 3.96
N LEU A 285 -10.95 7.33 4.23
CA LEU A 285 -11.01 5.88 4.37
C LEU A 285 -10.68 5.14 3.07
N PHE A 286 -11.22 5.60 1.94
CA PHE A 286 -10.87 5.04 0.63
C PHE A 286 -9.40 5.30 0.26
N ASN A 287 -8.83 6.42 0.68
CA ASN A 287 -7.42 6.71 0.46
C ASN A 287 -6.49 5.68 1.13
N LEU A 288 -6.92 5.00 2.20
CA LEU A 288 -6.13 3.95 2.83
C LEU A 288 -5.76 2.83 1.85
N LEU A 289 -6.65 2.50 0.90
CA LEU A 289 -6.40 1.48 -0.13
C LEU A 289 -5.21 1.82 -1.04
N THR A 290 -4.84 3.09 -1.12
CA THR A 290 -3.85 3.59 -2.07
C THR A 290 -2.47 3.77 -1.42
N ILE A 291 -2.40 3.68 -0.09
CA ILE A 291 -1.17 3.78 0.69
C ILE A 291 -0.33 2.50 0.51
N PRO A 292 0.94 2.60 0.08
CA PRO A 292 1.87 1.48 0.12
C PRO A 292 2.05 0.97 1.56
N ILE A 293 2.09 -0.33 1.79
CA ILE A 293 2.16 -0.87 3.15
C ILE A 293 3.42 -0.43 3.92
N GLY A 294 4.55 -0.21 3.24
CA GLY A 294 5.75 0.37 3.84
C GLY A 294 5.50 1.80 4.33
N GLY A 295 4.76 2.59 3.56
CA GLY A 295 4.34 3.92 3.95
C GLY A 295 3.34 3.94 5.12
N ALA A 296 2.47 2.93 5.20
CA ALA A 296 1.60 2.76 6.36
C ALA A 296 2.42 2.46 7.64
N VAL A 297 3.47 1.66 7.54
CA VAL A 297 4.37 1.35 8.67
C VAL A 297 5.22 2.56 9.06
N ASP A 298 5.68 3.35 8.09
CA ASP A 298 6.39 4.61 8.34
C ASP A 298 5.54 5.60 9.15
N LEU A 299 4.27 5.79 8.76
CA LEU A 299 3.30 6.59 9.52
C LEU A 299 3.10 6.10 10.97
N MET A 300 3.40 4.83 11.25
CA MET A 300 3.36 4.20 12.58
C MET A 300 4.74 4.14 13.24
N GLU A 301 5.70 4.93 12.76
CA GLU A 301 7.08 5.00 13.26
C GLU A 301 7.79 3.64 13.29
N GLY A 302 7.52 2.78 12.29
CA GLY A 302 8.13 1.46 12.18
C GLY A 302 7.51 0.39 13.10
N CYS A 303 6.40 0.71 13.78
CA CYS A 303 5.75 -0.12 14.80
C CYS A 303 4.26 -0.36 14.50
N SER A 304 3.97 -1.12 13.45
CA SER A 304 2.59 -1.49 13.11
C SER A 304 1.98 -2.52 14.06
N CYS A 305 2.80 -3.31 14.77
CA CYS A 305 2.38 -4.50 15.52
C CYS A 305 1.78 -5.61 14.63
N VAL A 306 2.05 -5.56 13.33
CA VAL A 306 1.52 -6.46 12.30
C VAL A 306 2.57 -7.51 11.93
N GLY A 307 2.53 -8.66 12.61
CA GLY A 307 3.26 -9.87 12.22
C GLY A 307 4.77 -9.65 12.13
N SER A 308 5.30 -9.85 10.92
CA SER A 308 6.71 -9.72 10.53
C SER A 308 7.01 -8.43 9.74
N LEU A 309 5.98 -7.62 9.49
CA LEU A 309 6.07 -6.43 8.64
C LEU A 309 7.05 -5.40 9.19
N ASP A 310 7.00 -5.13 10.51
CA ASP A 310 7.92 -4.20 11.18
C ASP A 310 9.38 -4.66 11.03
N GLY A 311 9.62 -5.96 11.11
CA GLY A 311 10.96 -6.53 10.92
C GLY A 311 11.48 -6.27 9.51
N LEU A 312 10.64 -6.52 8.50
CA LEU A 312 10.98 -6.30 7.10
C LEU A 312 11.20 -4.81 6.79
N TYR A 313 10.33 -3.94 7.28
CA TYR A 313 10.44 -2.49 7.13
C TYR A 313 11.73 -1.94 7.76
N ASN A 314 11.99 -2.28 9.03
CA ASN A 314 13.20 -1.84 9.73
C ASN A 314 14.46 -2.41 9.07
N SER A 315 14.39 -3.61 8.49
CA SER A 315 15.51 -4.16 7.71
C SER A 315 15.82 -3.35 6.47
N PHE A 316 14.83 -2.66 5.88
CA PHE A 316 15.08 -1.73 4.80
C PHE A 316 15.75 -0.45 5.32
N ILE A 317 15.22 0.14 6.40
CA ILE A 317 15.75 1.36 7.02
C ILE A 317 17.21 1.19 7.47
N ASP A 318 17.49 0.09 8.16
CA ASP A 318 18.78 -0.16 8.81
C ASP A 318 19.85 -0.65 7.83
N LEU A 319 19.48 -0.99 6.59
CA LEU A 319 20.42 -1.51 5.61
C LEU A 319 21.32 -0.38 5.10
N ASP A 320 22.63 -0.59 5.17
CA ASP A 320 23.61 0.37 4.65
C ASP A 320 23.30 0.69 3.18
N GLU A 321 23.36 1.98 2.84
CA GLU A 321 23.10 2.45 1.50
C GLU A 321 23.89 1.68 0.45
N ASP A 322 25.11 1.23 0.75
CA ASP A 322 25.97 0.49 -0.17
C ASP A 322 25.42 -0.84 -0.67
N TYR A 323 24.37 -1.37 -0.04
CA TYR A 323 23.65 -2.53 -0.56
C TYR A 323 22.60 -2.17 -1.61
N PHE A 324 22.12 -0.92 -1.66
CA PHE A 324 21.10 -0.47 -2.60
C PHE A 324 21.68 -0.05 -3.95
N THR A 325 20.85 -0.13 -4.99
CA THR A 325 21.17 0.48 -6.28
C THR A 325 21.18 2.02 -6.15
N THR A 326 22.04 2.71 -6.91
CA THR A 326 22.18 4.18 -6.85
C THR A 326 20.85 4.91 -7.02
N LYS A 327 19.95 4.35 -7.83
CA LYS A 327 18.63 4.93 -8.08
C LYS A 327 17.69 4.79 -6.88
N VAL A 328 17.79 3.74 -6.06
CA VAL A 328 17.01 3.63 -4.80
C VAL A 328 17.52 4.62 -3.76
N LYS A 329 18.85 4.71 -3.58
CA LYS A 329 19.48 5.63 -2.63
C LYS A 329 18.96 7.07 -2.80
N ASN A 330 18.87 7.53 -4.05
CA ASN A 330 18.46 8.89 -4.36
C ASN A 330 16.95 9.14 -4.20
N ASN A 331 16.13 8.08 -4.24
CA ASN A 331 14.67 8.20 -4.34
C ASN A 331 13.94 7.96 -3.02
N LYS A 332 14.67 7.82 -1.89
CA LYS A 332 14.11 7.69 -0.53
C LYS A 332 12.88 6.77 -0.47
N PHE A 333 13.09 5.51 -0.85
CA PHE A 333 12.10 4.43 -0.96
C PHE A 333 11.04 4.30 0.15
N VAL A 334 11.27 4.94 1.30
CA VAL A 334 10.52 4.77 2.54
C VAL A 334 9.70 6.01 2.91
N ASP A 335 9.96 7.14 2.25
CA ASP A 335 8.98 8.21 2.26
C ASP A 335 7.73 7.64 1.54
N PRO A 336 6.53 7.73 2.12
CA PRO A 336 5.33 7.06 1.62
C PRO A 336 4.85 7.69 0.31
N VAL A 337 5.55 7.40 -0.78
CA VAL A 337 5.28 7.96 -2.09
C VAL A 337 3.98 7.36 -2.61
N LEU A 338 2.90 8.12 -2.49
CA LEU A 338 1.68 7.85 -3.24
C LEU A 338 1.96 8.00 -4.73
N ALA A 339 1.30 7.19 -5.56
CA ALA A 339 1.37 7.39 -6.99
C ALA A 339 0.91 8.83 -7.34
N PRO A 340 1.54 9.53 -8.29
CA PRO A 340 1.24 10.92 -8.65
C PRO A 340 -0.25 11.26 -8.87
N GLN A 341 -1.01 10.27 -9.35
CA GLN A 341 -2.45 10.37 -9.57
C GLN A 341 -3.25 10.60 -8.26
N LEU A 342 -2.71 10.18 -7.12
CA LEU A 342 -3.39 10.05 -5.83
C LEU A 342 -3.16 11.24 -4.89
N LYS A 343 -2.54 12.32 -5.38
CA LYS A 343 -2.31 13.52 -4.57
C LYS A 343 -3.66 14.09 -4.11
N LEU A 344 -3.98 13.81 -2.86
CA LEU A 344 -5.12 14.33 -2.13
C LEU A 344 -4.60 15.31 -1.08
N ASP A 345 -5.37 16.36 -0.77
CA ASP A 345 -5.19 17.13 0.46
C ASP A 345 -5.54 16.19 1.65
N SER A 346 -4.62 15.27 1.98
CA SER A 346 -4.80 14.20 2.97
C SER A 346 -4.38 14.69 4.35
N LEU A 347 -5.09 14.24 5.40
CA LEU A 347 -4.68 14.47 6.80
C LEU A 347 -3.43 13.67 7.18
N LEU A 348 -3.12 12.61 6.45
CA LEU A 348 -1.89 11.85 6.62
C LEU A 348 -0.76 12.56 5.88
N PRO A 349 0.42 12.75 6.50
CA PRO A 349 1.59 13.41 5.90
C PRO A 349 2.26 12.49 4.86
N LEU A 350 1.51 12.09 3.84
CA LEU A 350 1.98 11.28 2.74
C LEU A 350 2.65 12.18 1.70
N THR A 351 3.91 11.90 1.37
CA THR A 351 4.60 12.64 0.31
C THR A 351 4.21 12.09 -1.05
N CYS A 352 4.15 12.96 -2.05
CA CYS A 352 3.92 12.58 -3.44
C CYS A 352 5.01 13.23 -4.30
N ASP A 353 6.23 13.24 -3.76
CA ASP A 353 7.34 14.05 -4.29
C ASP A 353 8.05 13.38 -5.48
N TYR A 354 7.68 12.14 -5.80
CA TYR A 354 8.19 11.43 -6.96
C TYR A 354 7.15 11.38 -8.08
N VAL A 355 6.82 12.55 -8.64
CA VAL A 355 6.40 12.57 -10.05
C VAL A 355 7.70 12.51 -10.85
N PRO A 356 7.99 11.46 -11.62
CA PRO A 356 9.19 11.45 -12.43
C PRO A 356 9.15 12.69 -13.33
N GLU A 357 10.18 13.54 -13.25
CA GLU A 357 10.31 14.71 -14.12
C GLU A 357 10.53 14.22 -15.56
N TYR A 358 9.42 14.00 -16.26
CA TYR A 358 9.45 13.65 -17.66
C TYR A 358 9.53 14.91 -18.51
N PHE A 359 10.33 14.80 -19.56
CA PHE A 359 10.24 15.66 -20.72
C PHE A 359 9.61 14.85 -21.85
N CYS A 360 8.73 15.50 -22.60
CA CYS A 360 8.21 14.96 -23.84
C CYS A 360 9.17 15.37 -24.95
N TYR A 361 9.88 14.40 -25.50
CA TYR A 361 10.64 14.59 -26.74
C TYR A 361 9.70 14.40 -27.93
N VAL A 362 9.77 15.31 -28.89
CA VAL A 362 8.98 15.30 -30.12
C VAL A 362 9.89 15.62 -31.30
N ASN A 363 9.97 14.72 -32.27
CA ASN A 363 10.54 14.95 -33.59
C ASN A 363 9.41 15.18 -34.59
N ILE A 364 9.36 16.38 -35.17
CA ILE A 364 8.22 16.84 -35.98
C ILE A 364 8.21 16.17 -37.35
N ILE A 365 9.37 15.92 -37.95
CA ILE A 365 9.47 15.34 -39.29
C ILE A 365 9.19 13.85 -39.26
N MET A 366 9.81 13.15 -38.31
CA MET A 366 9.66 11.69 -38.20
C MET A 366 8.37 11.28 -37.47
N GLU A 367 7.63 12.26 -36.93
CA GLU A 367 6.49 12.05 -36.04
C GLU A 367 6.81 11.06 -34.91
N ASP A 368 8.03 11.13 -34.39
CA ASP A 368 8.48 10.29 -33.28
C ASP A 368 8.38 11.07 -31.96
N TYR A 369 7.89 10.42 -30.91
CA TYR A 369 7.67 11.05 -29.61
C TYR A 369 7.70 10.03 -28.49
N TYR A 370 8.38 10.39 -27.40
CA TYR A 370 8.50 9.56 -26.21
C TYR A 370 8.79 10.42 -24.97
N LEU A 371 8.56 9.84 -23.79
CA LEU A 371 8.92 10.44 -22.51
C LEU A 371 10.36 10.08 -22.15
N THR A 372 11.11 11.04 -21.62
CA THR A 372 12.48 10.86 -21.16
C THR A 372 12.69 11.59 -19.83
N SER A 373 13.54 11.05 -18.96
CA SER A 373 13.82 11.66 -17.64
C SER A 373 14.90 12.74 -17.70
N VAL A 374 15.41 13.07 -18.89
CA VAL A 374 16.49 14.05 -19.08
C VAL A 374 16.09 14.98 -20.20
N CYS A 375 16.21 16.29 -19.97
CA CYS A 375 16.01 17.27 -21.03
C CYS A 375 17.09 17.09 -22.11
N LYS A 376 16.70 16.66 -23.31
CA LYS A 376 17.60 16.42 -24.44
C LYS A 376 17.87 17.70 -25.21
N SER A 377 19.11 17.89 -25.65
CA SER A 377 19.45 18.92 -26.63
C SER A 377 18.69 18.64 -27.94
N CYS A 378 17.98 19.64 -28.45
CA CYS A 378 17.12 19.50 -29.63
C CYS A 378 17.65 20.33 -30.79
N VAL A 379 17.53 19.81 -32.01
CA VAL A 379 17.78 20.60 -33.22
C VAL A 379 16.66 21.65 -33.38
N PRO A 380 17.00 22.96 -33.46
CA PRO A 380 16.01 24.01 -33.60
C PRO A 380 15.04 23.75 -34.76
N TYR A 381 13.76 24.04 -34.55
CA TYR A 381 12.65 23.86 -35.52
C TYR A 381 12.27 22.43 -35.89
N LEU A 382 13.13 21.43 -35.65
CA LEU A 382 12.88 20.01 -35.98
C LEU A 382 12.44 19.19 -34.77
N GLU A 383 13.02 19.49 -33.62
CA GLU A 383 12.86 18.72 -32.40
C GLU A 383 12.47 19.62 -31.24
N ARG A 384 11.75 19.05 -30.27
CA ARG A 384 11.41 19.71 -29.02
C ARG A 384 11.58 18.73 -27.86
N CYS A 385 12.04 19.25 -26.72
CA CYS A 385 12.02 18.55 -25.45
C CYS A 385 11.35 19.50 -24.45
N VAL A 386 10.13 19.15 -24.06
CA VAL A 386 9.23 20.05 -23.32
C VAL A 386 8.92 19.43 -21.97
N PRO A 387 8.96 20.18 -20.86
CA PRO A 387 8.57 19.64 -19.56
C PRO A 387 7.12 19.18 -19.59
N VAL A 388 6.84 18.13 -18.82
CA VAL A 388 5.53 17.50 -18.73
C VAL A 388 4.86 17.85 -17.40
N GLU A 389 3.55 18.04 -17.45
CA GLU A 389 2.70 18.23 -16.28
C GLU A 389 1.70 17.07 -16.19
N PHE A 390 1.70 16.38 -15.05
CA PHE A 390 0.83 15.25 -14.81
C PHE A 390 -0.52 15.72 -14.25
N VAL A 391 -1.63 15.42 -14.94
CA VAL A 391 -2.95 16.05 -14.68
C VAL A 391 -3.99 15.14 -14.05
N ASP A 392 -3.59 13.95 -13.62
CA ASP A 392 -4.51 12.98 -13.02
C ASP A 392 -4.82 13.24 -11.56
N SER A 393 -4.06 14.14 -10.90
CA SER A 393 -4.29 14.41 -9.49
C SER A 393 -5.73 14.84 -9.28
N ILE A 394 -6.35 14.17 -8.32
CA ILE A 394 -7.74 14.34 -7.93
C ILE A 394 -7.98 15.78 -7.42
N SER A 395 -6.94 16.48 -6.98
CA SER A 395 -7.00 17.90 -6.59
C SER A 395 -7.28 18.88 -7.75
N TYR A 396 -7.14 18.46 -9.02
CA TYR A 396 -7.30 19.33 -10.20
C TYR A 396 -8.71 19.31 -10.81
N THR A 397 -9.71 18.78 -10.13
CA THR A 397 -11.10 18.89 -10.58
C THR A 397 -11.53 20.37 -10.54
N ASN A 398 -11.88 20.94 -11.70
CA ASN A 398 -12.33 22.34 -11.83
C ASN A 398 -13.66 22.64 -11.12
N ASN A 399 -14.34 21.60 -10.63
CA ASN A 399 -15.53 21.69 -9.80
C ASN A 399 -15.06 21.42 -8.37
N ASN A 400 -15.51 22.21 -7.39
CA ASN A 400 -15.13 22.18 -5.95
C ASN A 400 -15.10 20.80 -5.25
N ASP A 401 -15.40 19.70 -5.94
CA ASP A 401 -15.24 18.31 -5.52
C ASP A 401 -13.76 17.92 -5.44
N LYS A 402 -13.14 18.12 -4.28
CA LYS A 402 -11.82 17.56 -3.96
C LYS A 402 -11.98 16.12 -3.47
N GLY A 403 -11.32 15.16 -4.11
CA GLY A 403 -11.32 13.75 -3.68
C GLY A 403 -12.03 12.80 -4.64
N TYR A 404 -12.17 11.54 -4.22
CA TYR A 404 -12.78 10.47 -5.03
C TYR A 404 -14.29 10.66 -5.17
N LEU A 405 -14.92 11.25 -4.16
CA LEU A 405 -16.37 11.32 -3.96
C LEU A 405 -16.92 12.73 -4.19
N LYS A 406 -18.11 12.81 -4.82
CA LYS A 406 -18.84 14.04 -5.08
C LYS A 406 -19.54 14.55 -3.83
N GLY A 407 -19.42 15.85 -3.59
CA GLY A 407 -20.18 16.54 -2.56
C GLY A 407 -21.48 17.15 -3.11
N PRO A 408 -22.45 17.49 -2.24
CA PRO A 408 -22.48 17.20 -0.81
C PRO A 408 -23.16 15.84 -0.54
N THR A 409 -22.42 14.86 0.02
CA THR A 409 -22.97 13.54 0.38
C THR A 409 -22.50 13.13 1.78
N THR A 410 -23.42 12.63 2.61
CA THR A 410 -23.06 12.03 3.91
C THR A 410 -22.93 10.51 3.76
N TYR A 411 -21.91 9.94 4.39
CA TYR A 411 -21.60 8.53 4.36
C TYR A 411 -21.69 7.92 5.75
N MET A 412 -22.26 6.72 5.83
CA MET A 412 -22.24 5.86 7.00
C MET A 412 -21.07 4.88 6.88
N VAL A 413 -20.32 4.73 7.96
CA VAL A 413 -19.16 3.86 8.07
C VAL A 413 -19.31 2.96 9.29
N THR A 414 -19.30 1.64 9.11
CA THR A 414 -19.36 0.70 10.24
C THR A 414 -18.00 0.52 10.90
N ASP A 415 -17.97 -0.08 12.09
CA ASP A 415 -16.73 -0.37 12.85
C ASP A 415 -15.72 -1.22 12.06
N ASP A 416 -16.22 -2.03 11.13
CA ASP A 416 -15.45 -2.85 10.19
C ASP A 416 -15.17 -2.15 8.83
N LEU A 417 -15.26 -0.83 8.80
CA LEU A 417 -14.93 0.05 7.67
C LEU A 417 -15.76 -0.19 6.39
N VAL A 418 -16.99 -0.69 6.50
CA VAL A 418 -17.92 -0.70 5.36
C VAL A 418 -18.44 0.71 5.17
N VAL A 419 -18.19 1.30 3.99
CA VAL A 419 -18.56 2.68 3.65
C VAL A 419 -19.75 2.66 2.69
N THR A 420 -20.84 3.33 3.05
CA THR A 420 -22.04 3.44 2.22
C THR A 420 -22.62 4.86 2.28
N PRO A 421 -23.32 5.34 1.24
CA PRO A 421 -24.11 6.57 1.36
C PRO A 421 -25.10 6.45 2.52
N SER A 422 -25.18 7.47 3.38
CA SER A 422 -26.05 7.43 4.55
C SER A 422 -27.52 7.38 4.14
N SER A 423 -28.27 6.54 4.85
CA SER A 423 -29.71 6.36 4.69
C SER A 423 -30.29 6.00 6.05
N SER A 424 -31.30 6.76 6.50
CA SER A 424 -31.97 6.49 7.77
C SER A 424 -32.57 5.08 7.84
N ILE A 425 -33.02 4.54 6.69
CA ILE A 425 -33.53 3.17 6.59
C ILE A 425 -32.41 2.15 6.79
N SER A 426 -31.23 2.38 6.19
CA SER A 426 -30.06 1.51 6.35
C SER A 426 -29.55 1.50 7.79
N VAL A 427 -29.51 2.67 8.44
CA VAL A 427 -29.13 2.80 9.86
C VAL A 427 -30.09 2.02 10.74
N MET A 428 -31.40 2.17 10.54
CA MET A 428 -32.41 1.42 11.30
C MET A 428 -32.27 -0.10 11.12
N PHE A 429 -32.01 -0.54 9.89
CA PHE A 429 -31.80 -1.96 9.60
C PHE A 429 -30.53 -2.49 10.27
N LEU A 430 -29.43 -1.73 10.23
CA LEU A 430 -28.17 -2.07 10.89
C LEU A 430 -28.37 -2.26 12.40
N VAL A 431 -28.95 -1.27 13.09
CA VAL A 431 -29.22 -1.32 14.53
C VAL A 431 -30.11 -2.51 14.88
N SER A 432 -31.16 -2.75 14.09
CA SER A 432 -32.08 -3.87 14.29
C SER A 432 -31.39 -5.23 14.10
N SER A 433 -30.56 -5.37 13.06
CA SER A 433 -29.83 -6.61 12.76
C SER A 433 -28.81 -6.98 13.83
N MET A 434 -28.20 -5.98 14.49
CA MET A 434 -27.27 -6.20 15.60
C MET A 434 -27.97 -6.45 16.94
N SER A 435 -29.32 -6.40 16.98
CA SER A 435 -30.12 -6.56 18.21
C SER A 435 -29.69 -5.61 19.33
N ILE A 436 -29.28 -4.38 18.97
CA ILE A 436 -28.84 -3.37 19.94
C ILE A 436 -30.08 -2.61 20.46
N PRO A 437 -30.30 -2.53 21.78
CA PRO A 437 -31.35 -1.69 22.33
C PRO A 437 -31.12 -0.22 21.99
N VAL A 438 -32.15 0.48 21.50
CA VAL A 438 -32.03 1.90 21.12
C VAL A 438 -31.60 2.76 22.32
N ASP A 439 -32.03 2.41 23.52
CA ASP A 439 -31.64 3.12 24.75
C ASP A 439 -30.15 2.96 25.11
N ASP A 440 -29.49 1.92 24.58
CA ASP A 440 -28.04 1.70 24.72
C ASP A 440 -27.23 2.52 23.71
N LEU A 441 -27.86 3.23 22.77
CA LEU A 441 -27.16 4.04 21.78
C LEU A 441 -26.89 5.46 22.29
N GLN A 442 -25.70 5.98 21.97
CA GLN A 442 -25.27 7.33 22.27
C GLN A 442 -24.57 7.94 21.05
N GLU A 443 -25.04 9.11 20.62
CA GLU A 443 -24.35 9.94 19.64
C GLU A 443 -23.25 10.75 20.33
N LYS A 444 -22.07 10.81 19.71
CA LYS A 444 -20.97 11.69 20.10
C LYS A 444 -20.38 12.32 18.84
N VAL A 445 -20.08 13.61 18.90
CA VAL A 445 -19.36 14.29 17.82
C VAL A 445 -17.89 14.27 18.16
N VAL A 446 -17.07 13.79 17.24
CA VAL A 446 -15.61 13.70 17.39
C VAL A 446 -14.92 14.41 16.24
N SER A 447 -13.69 14.81 16.48
CA SER A 447 -12.83 15.45 15.50
C SER A 447 -11.66 14.53 15.21
N ILE A 448 -11.48 14.15 13.96
CA ILE A 448 -10.42 13.26 13.48
C ILE A 448 -9.31 14.13 12.86
N GLY A 449 -8.14 14.12 13.47
CA GLY A 449 -6.91 14.69 12.91
C GLY A 449 -5.93 13.59 12.48
N THR A 450 -4.68 13.96 12.23
CA THR A 450 -3.63 13.02 11.80
C THR A 450 -3.42 11.87 12.79
N GLU A 451 -3.47 12.13 14.09
CA GLU A 451 -3.32 11.09 15.13
C GLU A 451 -4.41 10.02 15.02
N GLU A 452 -5.68 10.43 14.96
CA GLU A 452 -6.80 9.52 14.78
C GLU A 452 -6.71 8.77 13.45
N CYS A 453 -6.27 9.43 12.37
CA CYS A 453 -6.09 8.80 11.06
C CYS A 453 -5.06 7.66 11.11
N VAL A 454 -3.91 7.88 11.74
CA VAL A 454 -2.86 6.84 11.91
C VAL A 454 -3.37 5.70 12.79
N ARG A 455 -4.08 6.00 13.88
CA ARG A 455 -4.66 4.96 14.76
C ARG A 455 -5.73 4.13 14.06
N ILE A 456 -6.59 4.73 13.24
CA ILE A 456 -7.56 3.99 12.42
C ILE A 456 -6.83 3.09 11.41
N LEU A 457 -5.79 3.60 10.74
CA LEU A 457 -4.98 2.81 9.82
C LEU A 457 -4.31 1.63 10.53
N GLN A 458 -3.70 1.84 11.70
CA GLN A 458 -3.10 0.78 12.50
C GLN A 458 -4.12 -0.27 12.94
N ALA A 459 -5.28 0.17 13.44
CA ALA A 459 -6.35 -0.73 13.81
C ALA A 459 -6.90 -1.50 12.60
N SER A 460 -6.89 -0.89 11.41
CA SER A 460 -7.33 -1.53 10.17
C SER A 460 -6.45 -2.70 9.71
N LEU A 461 -5.16 -2.69 10.07
CA LEU A 461 -4.21 -3.76 9.72
C LEU A 461 -4.10 -4.85 10.79
N SER A 462 -4.71 -4.64 11.95
CA SER A 462 -4.38 -5.41 13.15
C SER A 462 -5.58 -5.93 13.93
N SER A 463 -6.80 -5.51 13.56
CA SER A 463 -8.05 -5.86 14.24
C SER A 463 -9.22 -5.90 13.25
N THR A 464 -10.42 -6.22 13.74
CA THR A 464 -11.71 -6.13 13.02
C THR A 464 -12.59 -4.97 13.50
N SER A 465 -12.13 -4.21 14.49
CA SER A 465 -12.85 -3.08 15.10
C SER A 465 -12.04 -1.79 14.95
N ALA A 466 -11.88 -1.32 13.72
CA ALA A 466 -10.96 -0.24 13.41
C ALA A 466 -11.38 1.10 14.00
N LEU A 467 -12.67 1.45 13.93
CA LEU A 467 -13.14 2.73 14.48
C LEU A 467 -13.06 2.70 16.01
N THR A 468 -13.55 1.64 16.65
CA THR A 468 -13.57 1.51 18.11
C THR A 468 -12.17 1.58 18.70
N LEU A 469 -11.19 0.90 18.10
CA LEU A 469 -9.80 0.95 18.58
C LEU A 469 -9.11 2.26 18.19
N GLY A 470 -9.28 2.70 16.94
CA GLY A 470 -8.64 3.90 16.42
C GLY A 470 -9.09 5.20 17.11
N LEU A 471 -10.34 5.22 17.61
CA LEU A 471 -10.95 6.36 18.29
C LEU A 471 -11.19 6.08 19.79
N SER A 472 -10.53 5.07 20.36
CA SER A 472 -10.72 4.65 21.75
C SER A 472 -10.52 5.80 22.76
N HIS A 473 -9.49 6.63 22.58
CA HIS A 473 -9.21 7.81 23.42
C HIS A 473 -10.29 8.89 23.34
N LEU A 474 -11.07 8.92 22.26
CA LEU A 474 -12.19 9.85 22.09
C LEU A 474 -13.52 9.26 22.56
N THR A 475 -13.57 7.98 22.94
CA THR A 475 -14.82 7.27 23.26
C THR A 475 -14.91 6.81 24.71
N GLU A 476 -13.85 7.02 25.51
CA GLU A 476 -13.85 6.69 26.95
C GLU A 476 -15.11 7.22 27.64
N VAL A 477 -15.85 6.29 28.23
CA VAL A 477 -16.95 6.58 29.15
C VAL A 477 -16.30 7.10 30.42
N LYS A 478 -16.49 8.38 30.75
CA LYS A 478 -16.15 8.87 32.09
C LYS A 478 -16.93 8.01 33.07
N GLU A 479 -16.24 7.18 33.85
CA GLU A 479 -16.83 6.61 35.05
C GLU A 479 -17.09 7.78 35.99
N ASP A 480 -18.35 8.22 36.07
CA ASP A 480 -18.79 9.15 37.10
C ASP A 480 -18.64 8.43 38.44
N ASN A 481 -17.63 8.85 39.22
CA ASN A 481 -17.42 8.44 40.61
C ASN A 481 -18.54 8.92 41.54
#